data_AF-A0A151SMJ4-F1
#
_entry.id   AF-A0A151SMJ4-F1
#
_cell.length_a   1.000
_cell.length_b   1.000
_cell.length_c   1.000
_cell.angle_alpha   90.00
_cell.angle_beta   90.00
_cell.angle_gamma   90.00
#
_symmetry.space_group_name_H-M   'P 1'
#
loop_
_entity.id
_entity.type
_entity.pdbx_description
1 polymer ?
#
loop_
_entity_poly.entity_id
_entity_poly.type
_entity_poly.pdbx_seq_one_letter_code
_entity_poly.pdbx_strand_id
1 'polypeptide(L)'
;MAIWSWQGPKCICAFLWKIVGNSLLANNIRSVRTNDPSCVRCETDIENLDRALRHCPLARAVWYFLLPWSKHSSFFNLETGLWLLQNLRADAKIGGRIWSQIFAVMLDILWQC
;
A
#
# COMPACT_ATOMS: atom_id res chain seq x y z
N MET A 1 -5.74 16.08 -8.39
CA MET A 1 -5.15 17.13 -7.53
C MET A 1 -5.54 16.87 -6.08
N ALA A 2 -4.71 16.15 -5.31
CA ALA A 2 -4.97 15.85 -3.89
C ALA A 2 -3.70 15.43 -3.09
N ILE A 3 -2.58 15.15 -3.76
CA ILE A 3 -1.35 14.66 -3.12
C ILE A 3 -0.51 15.82 -2.55
N TRP A 4 -0.55 16.99 -3.18
CA TRP A 4 0.25 18.16 -2.76
C TRP A 4 -0.26 18.86 -1.50
N SER A 5 -1.51 18.61 -1.08
CA SER A 5 -2.10 19.17 0.14
C SER A 5 -1.94 18.26 1.36
N TRP A 6 -1.26 17.12 1.23
CA TRP A 6 -1.05 16.20 2.33
C TRP A 6 0.14 16.69 3.19
N GLN A 7 -0.12 17.05 4.45
CA GLN A 7 0.87 17.53 5.43
C GLN A 7 1.78 16.41 5.98
N GLY A 8 1.92 15.29 5.27
CA GLY A 8 2.79 14.20 5.65
C GLY A 8 4.27 14.47 5.34
N PRO A 9 5.18 13.61 5.82
CA PRO A 9 6.59 13.65 5.45
C PRO A 9 6.76 13.66 3.92
N LYS A 10 7.55 14.60 3.38
CA LYS A 10 7.72 14.81 1.94
C LYS A 10 8.19 13.55 1.18
N CYS A 11 8.95 12.68 1.84
CA CYS A 11 9.37 11.39 1.30
C CYS A 11 8.18 10.48 0.98
N ILE A 12 7.17 10.50 1.84
CA ILE A 12 5.97 9.70 1.65
C ILE A 12 5.09 10.31 0.55
N CYS A 13 5.04 11.64 0.39
CA CYS A 13 4.38 12.26 -0.77
C CYS A 13 4.99 11.80 -2.09
N ALA A 14 6.33 11.75 -2.19
CA ALA A 14 7.04 11.29 -3.37
C ALA A 14 6.79 9.80 -3.65
N PHE A 15 6.73 8.98 -2.60
CA PHE A 15 6.41 7.57 -2.70
C PHE A 15 4.95 7.33 -3.16
N LEU A 16 3.99 8.05 -2.59
CA LEU A 16 2.59 8.00 -2.99
C LEU A 16 2.39 8.45 -4.44
N TRP A 17 3.17 9.43 -4.89
CA TRP A 17 3.17 9.85 -6.29
C TRP A 17 3.68 8.74 -7.22
N LYS A 18 4.71 8.00 -6.81
CA LYS A 18 5.19 6.81 -7.53
C LYS A 18 4.16 5.68 -7.52
N ILE A 19 3.49 5.41 -6.39
CA ILE A 19 2.42 4.42 -6.30
C ILE A 19 1.27 4.78 -7.24
N VAL A 20 0.80 6.02 -7.22
CA VAL A 20 -0.34 6.46 -8.05
C VAL A 20 0.04 6.53 -9.54
N GLY A 21 1.26 7.00 -9.84
CA GLY A 21 1.80 7.01 -11.20
C GLY A 21 2.03 5.60 -11.76
N ASN A 22 2.49 4.66 -10.93
CA ASN A 22 2.77 3.29 -11.32
C ASN A 22 1.54 2.36 -11.24
N SER A 23 0.52 2.68 -10.42
CA SER A 23 -0.77 1.96 -10.43
C SER A 23 -1.55 2.21 -11.73
N LEU A 24 -1.32 3.34 -12.38
CA LEU A 24 -1.78 3.63 -13.74
C LEU A 24 -0.96 2.91 -14.82
N LEU A 25 0.25 2.47 -14.49
CA LEU A 25 1.18 1.72 -15.37
C LEU A 25 1.34 0.28 -14.89
N ALA A 26 0.23 -0.35 -14.49
CA ALA A 26 0.20 -1.75 -14.10
C ALA A 26 0.76 -2.63 -15.23
N ASN A 27 2.01 -3.10 -15.08
CA ASN A 27 2.39 -4.49 -15.38
C ASN A 27 3.82 -4.88 -14.96
N ASN A 28 4.77 -3.94 -14.82
CA ASN A 28 6.20 -4.31 -14.93
C ASN A 28 7.11 -3.72 -13.84
N ILE A 29 6.66 -3.56 -12.59
CA ILE A 29 7.42 -2.74 -11.63
C ILE A 29 8.60 -3.52 -11.01
N ARG A 30 8.60 -4.86 -11.00
CA ARG A 30 9.74 -5.65 -10.49
C ARG A 30 10.53 -6.44 -11.54
N SER A 31 10.05 -6.49 -12.79
CA SER A 31 10.82 -7.09 -13.90
C SER A 31 12.08 -6.30 -14.26
N VAL A 32 12.24 -5.07 -13.74
CA VAL A 32 13.47 -4.27 -13.89
C VAL A 32 14.55 -4.64 -12.86
N ARG A 33 14.22 -5.35 -11.78
CA ARG A 33 15.20 -5.73 -10.74
C ARG A 33 15.58 -7.21 -10.75
N THR A 34 14.72 -8.09 -11.25
CA THR A 34 14.98 -9.52 -11.43
C THR A 34 14.21 -10.00 -12.67
N ASN A 35 14.83 -10.83 -13.51
CA ASN A 35 14.23 -11.44 -14.71
C ASN A 35 13.07 -12.41 -14.41
N ASP A 36 12.54 -12.40 -13.19
CA ASP A 36 11.49 -13.26 -12.70
C ASP A 36 10.26 -12.41 -12.33
N PRO A 37 9.09 -12.61 -12.96
CA PRO A 37 7.85 -11.90 -12.63
C PRO A 37 7.23 -12.33 -11.29
N SER A 38 7.82 -13.33 -10.63
CA SER A 38 7.35 -13.86 -9.36
C SER A 38 7.64 -12.90 -8.21
N CYS A 39 6.65 -12.75 -7.31
CA CYS A 39 6.90 -12.10 -6.03
C CYS A 39 7.97 -12.90 -5.27
N VAL A 40 9.16 -12.33 -5.05
CA VAL A 40 10.26 -12.96 -4.27
C VAL A 40 9.81 -13.40 -2.87
N ARG A 41 8.72 -12.83 -2.37
CA ARG A 41 8.14 -13.14 -1.05
C ARG A 41 7.03 -14.19 -1.07
N CYS A 42 6.49 -14.51 -2.24
CA CYS A 42 5.27 -15.28 -2.40
C CYS A 42 5.44 -16.48 -3.34
N GLU A 43 6.53 -16.52 -4.13
CA GLU A 43 6.84 -17.54 -5.16
C GLU A 43 5.66 -17.84 -6.09
N THR A 44 4.79 -16.85 -6.32
CA THR A 44 3.56 -16.99 -7.11
C THR A 44 3.34 -15.75 -7.99
N ASP A 45 2.76 -16.02 -9.16
CA ASP A 45 2.62 -15.17 -10.36
C ASP A 45 2.36 -13.66 -10.17
N ILE A 46 2.91 -12.93 -11.14
CA ILE A 46 2.72 -11.52 -11.54
C ILE A 46 2.46 -10.59 -10.36
N GLU A 47 3.52 -9.89 -9.96
CA GLU A 47 3.49 -8.85 -8.94
C GLU A 47 2.68 -7.62 -9.38
N ASN A 48 1.37 -7.69 -9.20
CA ASN A 48 0.52 -6.50 -9.20
C ASN A 48 0.73 -5.75 -7.88
N LEU A 49 0.83 -4.41 -7.95
CA LEU A 49 1.03 -3.51 -6.80
C LEU A 49 0.08 -3.80 -5.64
N ASP A 50 -1.18 -4.11 -5.96
CA ASP A 50 -2.23 -4.48 -5.02
C ASP A 50 -1.90 -5.80 -4.27
N ARG A 51 -1.33 -6.77 -4.98
CA ARG A 51 -0.88 -8.03 -4.39
C ARG A 51 0.33 -7.82 -3.49
N ALA A 52 1.34 -7.07 -3.94
CA ALA A 52 2.54 -6.80 -3.14
C ALA A 52 2.22 -6.04 -1.83
N LEU A 53 1.35 -5.02 -1.90
CA LEU A 53 1.09 -4.11 -0.79
C LEU A 53 -0.10 -4.51 0.08
N ARG A 54 -1.03 -5.35 -0.41
CA ARG A 54 -2.24 -5.71 0.34
C ARG A 54 -2.47 -7.22 0.47
N HIS A 55 -2.35 -7.99 -0.61
CA HIS A 55 -2.79 -9.39 -0.63
C HIS A 55 -1.70 -10.45 -0.47
N CYS A 56 -0.42 -10.09 -0.46
CA CYS A 56 0.68 -10.99 -0.10
C CYS A 56 0.48 -11.49 1.35
N PRO A 57 0.83 -12.76 1.68
CA PRO A 57 0.71 -13.27 3.05
C PRO A 57 1.37 -12.37 4.11
N LEU A 58 2.55 -11.84 3.83
CA LEU A 58 3.25 -10.88 4.70
C LEU A 58 2.43 -9.59 4.88
N ALA A 59 1.96 -9.00 3.78
CA ALA A 59 1.15 -7.79 3.82
C ALA A 59 -0.15 -8.00 4.60
N ARG A 60 -0.85 -9.12 4.36
CA ARG A 60 -2.09 -9.45 5.10
C ARG A 60 -1.83 -9.55 6.60
N ALA A 61 -0.76 -10.21 7.02
CA ALA A 61 -0.42 -10.34 8.43
C ALA A 61 -0.21 -8.97 9.08
N VAL A 62 0.52 -8.06 8.42
CA VAL A 62 0.72 -6.68 8.88
C VAL A 62 -0.61 -5.94 9.00
N TRP A 63 -1.47 -5.99 7.97
CA TRP A 63 -2.75 -5.30 7.99
C TRP A 63 -3.73 -5.86 9.02
N TYR A 64 -3.77 -7.18 9.19
CA TYR A 64 -4.60 -7.82 10.22
C TYR A 64 -4.16 -7.43 11.64
N PHE A 65 -2.87 -7.23 11.86
CA PHE A 65 -2.34 -6.75 13.14
C PHE A 65 -2.69 -5.28 13.41
N LEU A 66 -2.66 -4.43 12.39
CA LEU A 66 -2.88 -2.99 12.55
C LEU A 66 -4.37 -2.59 12.59
N LEU A 67 -5.24 -3.37 11.96
CA LEU A 67 -6.65 -3.04 11.82
C LEU A 67 -7.52 -3.82 12.83
N PRO A 68 -8.57 -3.18 13.38
CA PRO A 68 -9.58 -3.91 14.13
C PRO A 68 -10.34 -4.87 13.19
N TRP A 69 -10.79 -6.01 13.73
CA TRP A 69 -11.44 -7.07 12.96
C TRP A 69 -12.64 -6.59 12.14
N SER A 70 -13.40 -5.62 12.66
CA SER A 70 -14.54 -5.01 11.99
C SER A 70 -14.20 -4.29 10.67
N LYS A 71 -12.93 -3.92 10.46
CA LYS A 71 -12.47 -3.22 9.25
C LYS A 71 -11.85 -4.15 8.21
N HIS A 72 -11.54 -5.40 8.57
CA HIS A 72 -10.84 -6.34 7.69
C HIS A 72 -11.59 -6.54 6.36
N SER A 73 -12.87 -6.90 6.41
CA SER A 73 -13.67 -7.14 5.20
C SER A 73 -13.70 -5.92 4.28
N SER A 74 -14.00 -4.73 4.81
CA SER A 74 -14.01 -3.49 4.01
C SER A 74 -12.64 -3.13 3.45
N PHE A 75 -11.56 -3.46 4.16
CA PHE A 75 -10.21 -3.10 3.76
C PHE A 75 -9.70 -3.96 2.60
N PHE A 76 -9.97 -5.27 2.62
CA PHE A 76 -9.48 -6.19 1.58
C PHE A 76 -10.36 -6.28 0.35
N ASN A 77 -11.65 -5.91 0.44
CA ASN A 77 -12.59 -6.00 -0.67
C ASN A 77 -12.74 -4.68 -1.47
N LEU A 78 -12.04 -3.62 -1.08
CA LEU A 78 -12.14 -2.33 -1.75
C LEU A 78 -11.28 -2.26 -3.03
N GLU A 79 -11.79 -1.59 -4.06
CA GLU A 79 -11.04 -1.31 -5.28
C GLU A 79 -9.73 -0.57 -4.95
N THR A 80 -8.61 -0.93 -5.61
CA THR A 80 -7.27 -0.48 -5.24
C THR A 80 -7.12 1.04 -5.17
N GLY A 81 -7.70 1.78 -6.12
CA GLY A 81 -7.66 3.24 -6.13
C GLY A 81 -8.43 3.84 -4.95
N LEU A 82 -9.64 3.35 -4.69
CA LEU A 82 -10.45 3.76 -3.55
C LEU A 82 -9.80 3.39 -2.22
N TRP A 83 -9.13 2.24 -2.14
CA TRP A 83 -8.41 1.78 -0.96
C TRP A 83 -7.27 2.70 -0.60
N LEU A 84 -6.43 3.07 -1.57
CA LEU A 84 -5.36 4.04 -1.35
C LEU A 84 -5.96 5.37 -0.87
N LEU A 85 -6.96 5.88 -1.58
CA LEU A 85 -7.53 7.19 -1.30
C LEU A 85 -8.21 7.27 0.06
N GLN A 86 -9.01 6.28 0.43
CA GLN A 86 -9.70 6.25 1.73
C GLN A 86 -8.72 6.19 2.89
N ASN A 87 -7.69 5.32 2.80
CA ASN A 87 -6.72 5.17 3.88
C ASN A 87 -5.78 6.38 4.01
N LEU A 88 -5.43 7.05 2.91
CA LEU A 88 -4.59 8.25 2.91
C LEU A 88 -5.32 9.51 3.36
N ARG A 89 -6.64 9.57 3.18
CA ARG A 89 -7.47 10.69 3.63
C ARG A 89 -8.03 10.51 5.04
N ALA A 90 -7.96 9.31 5.59
CA ALA A 90 -8.45 9.03 6.93
C ALA A 90 -7.65 9.83 7.98
N ASP A 91 -8.40 10.57 8.78
CA ASP A 91 -7.96 11.37 9.92
C ASP A 91 -8.07 10.59 11.25
N ALA A 92 -8.64 9.38 11.20
CA ALA A 92 -8.76 8.48 12.33
C ALA A 92 -7.41 8.28 13.04
N LYS A 93 -7.45 8.21 14.36
CA LYS A 93 -6.25 7.94 15.18
C LYS A 93 -6.30 6.52 15.71
N ILE A 94 -5.18 5.80 15.59
CA ILE A 94 -4.96 4.49 16.19
C ILE A 94 -3.74 4.60 17.11
N GLY A 95 -3.88 4.24 18.39
CA GLY A 95 -2.79 4.35 19.36
C GLY A 95 -2.22 5.77 19.50
N GLY A 96 -3.07 6.80 19.33
CA GLY A 96 -2.66 8.21 19.38
C GLY A 96 -1.95 8.74 18.12
N ARG A 97 -1.74 7.92 17.08
CA ARG A 97 -1.12 8.33 15.80
C ARG A 97 -2.15 8.37 14.68
N ILE A 98 -1.92 9.26 13.70
CA ILE A 98 -2.83 9.46 12.56
C ILE A 98 -2.73 8.25 11.62
N TRP A 99 -3.85 7.62 11.31
CA TRP A 99 -3.92 6.41 10.49
C TRP A 99 -3.29 6.59 9.11
N SER A 100 -3.57 7.68 8.42
CA SER A 100 -2.98 7.94 7.10
C SER A 100 -1.45 7.96 7.11
N GLN A 101 -0.82 8.38 8.22
CA GLN A 101 0.62 8.31 8.39
C GLN A 101 1.11 6.87 8.61
N ILE A 102 0.44 6.12 9.50
CA ILE A 102 0.75 4.71 9.75
C ILE A 102 0.63 3.91 8.45
N PHE A 103 -0.49 4.07 7.76
CA PHE A 103 -0.78 3.42 6.50
C PHE A 103 0.31 3.70 5.47
N ALA A 104 0.67 4.97 5.27
CA ALA A 104 1.62 5.34 4.24
C ALA A 104 3.06 4.89 4.56
N VAL A 105 3.47 4.90 5.84
CA VAL A 105 4.75 4.31 6.28
C VAL A 105 4.75 2.80 6.06
N MET A 106 3.66 2.11 6.37
CA MET A 106 3.55 0.67 6.18
C MET A 106 3.58 0.28 4.71
N LEU A 107 2.99 1.09 3.82
CA LEU A 107 3.15 0.88 2.37
C LEU A 107 4.61 0.97 1.93
N ASP A 108 5.38 1.93 2.47
CA ASP A 108 6.80 2.09 2.14
C ASP A 108 7.64 0.91 2.67
N ILE A 109 7.39 0.47 3.91
CA ILE A 109 8.04 -0.73 4.47
C ILE A 109 7.69 -1.97 3.64
N LEU A 110 6.41 -2.19 3.37
CA LEU A 110 5.94 -3.31 2.54
C LEU A 110 6.44 -3.21 1.10
N TRP A 111 6.82 -2.04 0.61
CA TRP A 111 7.46 -1.88 -0.70
C TRP A 111 8.95 -2.22 -0.66
N GLN A 112 9.65 -1.93 0.43
CA GLN A 112 11.09 -2.11 0.57
C GLN A 112 11.53 -3.53 0.95
N CYS A 113 10.63 -4.37 1.49
CA CYS A 113 10.91 -5.78 1.79
C CYS A 113 11.18 -6.65 0.53
#